data_AF-A0A656DA68-F1
#
_entry.id   AF-A0A656DA68-F1
#
_cell.length_a   1.000
_cell.length_b   1.000
_cell.length_c   1.000
_cell.angle_alpha   90.00
_cell.angle_beta   90.00
_cell.angle_gamma   90.00
#
_symmetry.space_group_name_H-M   'P 1'
#
loop_
_entity.id
_entity.type
_entity.pdbx_description
1 polymer ?
#
loop_
_entity_poly.entity_id
_entity_poly.type
_entity_poly.pdbx_seq_one_letter_code
_entity_poly.pdbx_strand_id
1 'polypeptide(L)'
;MLSPNDLSHLQILHNSGVFPVTNDSWKYVQAISVSAVIFGAMTYIGNGPNFMVKSIAEQAHIKMPSFFGYMIKYSMPILLPIFTFIWFIFFR
;
A
#
# COMPACT_ATOMS: atom_id res chain seq x y z
N MET A 1 -35.02 8.46 -21.75
CA MET A 1 -35.45 8.08 -20.38
C MET A 1 -34.78 6.75 -20.07
N LEU A 2 -33.94 6.69 -19.02
CA LEU A 2 -33.28 5.44 -18.62
C LEU A 2 -34.33 4.43 -18.14
N SER A 3 -34.14 3.15 -18.45
CA SER A 3 -35.09 2.07 -18.14
C SER A 3 -35.08 1.79 -16.63
N PRO A 4 -36.19 1.37 -16.00
CA PRO A 4 -36.24 0.98 -14.57
C PRO A 4 -35.18 -0.06 -14.17
N ASN A 5 -34.71 -0.90 -15.11
CA ASN A 5 -33.62 -1.85 -14.86
C ASN A 5 -32.24 -1.18 -14.73
N ASP A 6 -32.00 -0.01 -15.33
CA ASP A 6 -30.73 0.73 -15.23
C ASP A 6 -30.54 1.36 -13.84
N LEU A 7 -31.64 1.59 -13.12
CA LEU A 7 -31.65 2.16 -11.76
C LEU A 7 -31.35 1.11 -10.67
N SER A 8 -31.53 -0.18 -10.98
CA SER A 8 -31.23 -1.27 -10.05
C SER A 8 -29.75 -1.36 -9.69
N HIS A 9 -28.86 -1.05 -10.64
CA HIS A 9 -27.40 -0.98 -10.43
C HIS A 9 -26.99 0.16 -9.49
N LEU A 10 -27.73 1.27 -9.48
CA LEU A 10 -27.46 2.41 -8.58
C LEU A 10 -27.94 2.13 -7.15
N GLN A 11 -28.99 1.33 -6.96
CA GLN A 11 -29.41 0.84 -5.63
C GLN A 11 -28.43 -0.17 -5.02
N ILE A 12 -27.72 -0.96 -5.84
CA ILE A 12 -26.65 -1.86 -5.37
C ILE A 12 -25.49 -1.07 -4.75
N LEU A 13 -25.14 0.09 -5.32
CA LEU A 13 -24.11 0.97 -4.75
C LEU A 13 -24.54 1.59 -3.41
N HIS A 14 -25.82 1.89 -3.23
CA HIS A 14 -26.34 2.42 -1.96
C HIS A 14 -26.42 1.34 -0.86
N ASN A 15 -26.68 0.07 -1.21
CA ASN A 15 -26.82 -1.06 -0.26
C ASN A 15 -25.51 -1.83 0.00
N SER A 16 -24.43 -1.56 -0.73
CA SER A 16 -23.16 -2.29 -0.60
C SER A 16 -22.27 -1.80 0.55
N GLY A 17 -22.70 -0.77 1.30
CA GLY A 17 -21.89 -0.15 2.36
C GLY A 17 -20.62 0.55 1.83
N VAL A 18 -20.49 0.67 0.51
CA VAL A 18 -19.36 1.33 -0.15
C VAL A 18 -19.66 2.81 -0.21
N PHE A 19 -18.99 3.59 0.64
CA PHE A 19 -19.09 5.03 0.62
C PHE A 19 -18.40 5.60 -0.63
N PRO A 20 -19.08 6.45 -1.42
CA PRO A 20 -18.47 7.08 -2.58
C PRO A 20 -17.31 8.00 -2.14
N VAL A 21 -16.26 8.05 -2.94
CA VAL A 21 -15.16 9.00 -2.72
C VAL A 21 -15.68 10.41 -3.02
N THR A 22 -15.80 11.24 -2.00
CA THR A 22 -16.22 12.63 -2.06
C THR A 22 -15.01 13.55 -2.01
N ASN A 23 -15.22 14.84 -2.27
CA ASN A 23 -14.17 15.86 -2.12
C ASN A 23 -13.64 15.97 -0.68
N ASP A 24 -14.36 15.45 0.31
CA ASP A 24 -13.88 15.43 1.69
C ASP A 24 -13.11 14.13 1.99
N SER A 25 -13.49 13.01 1.36
CA SER A 25 -12.87 11.70 1.63
C SER A 25 -11.67 11.37 0.75
N TRP A 26 -11.44 12.09 -0.36
CA TRP A 26 -10.31 11.85 -1.27
C TRP A 26 -8.95 11.88 -0.57
N LYS A 27 -8.78 12.77 0.42
CA LYS A 27 -7.54 12.91 1.20
C LYS A 27 -7.20 11.63 1.97
N TYR A 28 -8.21 10.94 2.50
CA TYR A 28 -8.01 9.68 3.21
C TYR A 28 -7.61 8.56 2.27
N VAL A 29 -8.23 8.47 1.08
CA VAL A 29 -7.87 7.48 0.06
C VAL A 29 -6.43 7.70 -0.41
N GLN A 30 -6.03 8.95 -0.63
CA GLN A 30 -4.66 9.29 -0.97
C GLN A 30 -3.69 8.88 0.15
N ALA A 31 -3.99 9.23 1.41
CA ALA A 31 -3.15 8.89 2.55
C ALA A 31 -2.97 7.36 2.71
N ILE A 32 -4.06 6.60 2.57
CA ILE A 32 -4.04 5.12 2.66
C ILE A 32 -3.25 4.52 1.49
N SER A 33 -3.48 5.01 0.26
CA SER A 33 -2.80 4.52 -0.94
C SER A 33 -1.29 4.71 -0.83
N VAL A 34 -0.84 5.91 -0.46
CA VAL A 34 0.59 6.23 -0.30
C VAL A 34 1.20 5.41 0.82
N SER A 35 0.51 5.28 1.97
CA SER A 35 0.98 4.48 3.09
C SER A 35 1.11 3.00 2.72
N ALA A 36 0.17 2.44 1.97
CA ALA A 36 0.22 1.04 1.54
C ALA A 36 1.47 0.74 0.68
N VAL A 37 1.83 1.65 -0.23
CA VAL A 37 3.03 1.49 -1.08
C VAL A 37 4.31 1.60 -0.25
N ILE A 38 4.40 2.62 0.60
CA ILE A 38 5.56 2.90 1.47
C ILE A 38 5.80 1.73 2.44
N PHE A 39 4.75 1.24 3.11
CA PHE A 39 4.86 0.08 4.01
C PHE A 39 5.16 -1.23 3.26
N GLY A 40 4.63 -1.40 2.05
CA GLY A 40 4.93 -2.55 1.20
C GLY A 40 6.42 -2.66 0.84
N ALA A 41 7.12 -1.53 0.74
CA ALA A 41 8.56 -1.50 0.45
C ALA A 41 9.45 -1.78 1.68
N MET A 42 8.94 -1.63 2.91
CA MET A 42 9.76 -1.72 4.12
C MET A 42 10.21 -3.12 4.49
N THR A 43 9.59 -4.18 3.96
CA THR A 43 9.95 -5.55 4.33
C THR A 43 9.84 -6.50 3.15
N TYR A 44 10.53 -7.63 3.23
CA TYR A 44 10.41 -8.68 2.23
C TYR A 44 9.04 -9.38 2.23
N ILE A 45 8.24 -9.21 3.29
CA ILE A 45 6.86 -9.72 3.39
C ILE A 45 5.86 -8.70 2.82
N GLY A 46 6.27 -7.44 2.67
CA GLY A 46 5.37 -6.33 2.40
C GLY A 46 4.68 -6.35 1.03
N ASN A 47 5.25 -7.05 0.04
CA ASN A 47 4.62 -7.25 -1.26
C ASN A 47 5.08 -8.56 -1.94
N GLY A 48 4.31 -9.01 -2.93
CA GLY A 48 4.57 -10.26 -3.67
C GLY A 48 5.96 -10.32 -4.32
N PRO A 49 6.40 -9.30 -5.09
CA PRO A 49 7.75 -9.28 -5.66
C PRO A 49 8.88 -9.40 -4.64
N ASN A 50 8.82 -8.69 -3.51
CA ASN A 50 9.84 -8.78 -2.47
C ASN A 50 9.88 -10.19 -1.83
N PHE A 51 8.71 -10.82 -1.67
CA PHE A 51 8.61 -12.17 -1.15
C PHE A 51 9.20 -13.20 -2.13
N MET A 52 9.01 -12.97 -3.43
CA MET A 52 9.65 -13.76 -4.49
C MET A 52 11.18 -13.62 -4.46
N VAL A 53 11.72 -12.42 -4.27
CA VAL A 53 13.17 -12.23 -4.13
C VAL A 53 13.70 -12.98 -2.91
N LYS A 54 12.98 -12.94 -1.78
CA LYS A 54 13.34 -13.73 -0.59
C LYS A 54 13.35 -15.24 -0.87
N SER A 55 12.35 -15.78 -1.55
CA SER A 55 12.29 -17.22 -1.80
C SER A 55 13.43 -17.69 -2.72
N ILE A 56 13.81 -16.89 -3.71
CA ILE A 56 14.99 -17.15 -4.56
C ILE A 56 16.27 -17.13 -3.73
N ALA A 57 16.43 -16.15 -2.83
CA ALA A 57 17.61 -16.07 -1.95
C ALA A 57 17.70 -17.27 -0.99
N GLU A 58 16.56 -17.72 -0.45
CA GLU A 58 16.49 -18.92 0.41
C GLU A 58 16.81 -20.20 -0.36
N GLN A 59 16.33 -20.33 -1.61
CA GLN A 59 16.67 -21.45 -2.50
C GLN A 59 18.16 -21.47 -2.87
N ALA A 60 18.79 -20.30 -2.99
CA ALA A 60 20.22 -20.16 -3.20
C ALA A 60 21.07 -20.37 -1.92
N HIS A 61 20.45 -20.83 -0.82
CA HIS A 61 21.10 -21.04 0.48
C HIS A 61 21.71 -19.77 1.09
N ILE A 62 21.21 -18.58 0.74
CA ILE A 62 21.65 -17.31 1.32
C ILE A 62 20.95 -17.10 2.66
N LYS A 63 21.71 -16.80 3.72
CA LYS A 63 21.16 -16.53 5.05
C LYS A 63 20.43 -15.19 5.08
N MET A 64 19.11 -15.23 5.03
CA MET A 64 18.26 -14.05 5.13
C MET A 64 18.16 -13.54 6.58
N PRO A 65 18.15 -12.20 6.80
CA PRO A 65 17.87 -11.62 8.11
C PRO A 65 16.43 -11.91 8.55
N SER A 66 16.20 -11.96 9.87
CA SER A 66 14.84 -12.02 10.43
C SER A 66 14.05 -10.76 10.07
N PHE A 67 12.72 -10.81 10.15
CA PHE A 67 11.83 -9.70 9.81
C PHE A 67 12.23 -8.37 10.49
N PHE A 68 12.35 -8.39 11.82
CA PHE A 68 12.76 -7.21 12.58
C PHE A 68 14.24 -6.85 12.34
N GLY A 69 15.10 -7.84 12.11
CA GLY A 69 16.50 -7.61 11.76
C GLY A 69 16.64 -6.88 10.41
N TYR A 70 15.81 -7.22 9.43
CA TYR A 70 15.74 -6.53 8.15
C TYR A 70 15.29 -5.07 8.32
N MET A 71 14.21 -4.89 9.08
CA MET A 71 13.60 -3.57 9.27
C MET A 71 14.52 -2.59 10.01
N ILE A 72 15.16 -3.02 11.10
CA ILE A 72 16.01 -2.14 11.93
C ILE A 72 17.34 -1.85 11.25
N LYS A 73 17.98 -2.86 10.64
CA LYS A 73 19.34 -2.74 10.11
C LYS A 73 19.40 -2.15 8.71
N TYR A 74 18.36 -2.36 7.89
CA TYR A 74 18.38 -1.97 6.48
C TYR A 74 17.25 -1.00 6.14
N SER A 75 15.99 -1.37 6.38
CA SER A 75 14.87 -0.55 5.92
C SER A 75 14.77 0.80 6.62
N MET A 76 14.66 0.85 7.94
CA MET A 76 14.46 2.11 8.66
C MET A 76 15.57 3.14 8.39
N PRO A 77 16.87 2.80 8.46
CA PRO A 77 17.94 3.78 8.22
C PRO A 77 17.95 4.36 6.80
N ILE A 78 17.49 3.60 5.80
CA ILE A 78 17.54 4.00 4.39
C ILE A 78 16.21 4.62 3.95
N LEU A 79 15.09 3.97 4.26
CA LEU A 79 13.76 4.37 3.80
C LEU A 79 13.22 5.56 4.60
N LEU A 80 13.48 5.67 5.91
CA LEU A 80 12.96 6.83 6.67
C LEU A 80 13.45 8.17 6.09
N PRO A 81 14.76 8.38 5.83
CA PRO A 81 15.23 9.61 5.19
C PRO A 81 14.57 9.87 3.83
N ILE A 82 14.43 8.83 2.99
CA ILE A 82 13.81 8.94 1.67
C ILE A 82 12.34 9.32 1.81
N PHE A 83 11.59 8.66 2.70
CA PHE A 83 10.18 8.94 2.93
C PHE A 83 9.95 10.33 3.53
N THR A 84 10.84 10.81 4.42
CA THR A 84 10.82 12.19 4.90
C THR A 84 11.01 13.17 3.74
N PHE A 85 11.93 12.87 2.81
CA PHE A 85 12.18 13.70 1.64
C PHE A 85 10.97 13.74 0.68
N ILE A 86 10.39 12.58 0.39
CA ILE A 86 9.17 12.48 -0.43
C ILE A 86 8.02 13.25 0.22
N TRP A 87 7.81 13.08 1.52
CA TRP A 87 6.79 13.82 2.25
C TRP A 87 6.98 15.33 2.14
N PHE A 88 8.22 15.81 2.30
CA PHE A 88 8.54 17.24 2.21
C PHE A 88 8.31 17.84 0.82
N ILE A 89 8.54 17.08 -0.25
CA ILE A 89 8.38 17.58 -1.63
C ILE A 89 6.91 17.53 -2.08
N PHE A 90 6.16 16.51 -1.71
CA PHE A 90 4.83 16.23 -2.29
C PHE A 90 3.65 16.55 -1.37
N PHE A 91 3.83 16.60 -0.05
CA PHE A 91 2.72 16.68 0.93
C PHE A 91 2.84 17.85 1.91
N ARG A 92 3.89 18.67 1.82
CA ARG A 92 4.05 19.93 2.55
C ARG A 92 3.24 21.04 1.91
#